data_AF-A0A354P8L9-F1
#
_entry.id   AF-A0A354P8L9-F1
#
_cell.length_a   1.000
_cell.length_b   1.000
_cell.length_c   1.000
_cell.angle_alpha   90.00
_cell.angle_beta   90.00
_cell.angle_gamma   90.00
#
_symmetry.space_group_name_H-M   'P 1'
#
loop_
_entity.id
_entity.type
_entity.pdbx_description
1 polymer ?
#
loop_
_entity_poly.entity_id
_entity_poly.type
_entity_poly.pdbx_seq_one_letter_code
_entity_poly.pdbx_strand_id
1 'polypeptide(L)'
;MSSESPNEITIAFDIAGCVNYASWQNSVPLLRSLEVTNHASETLEDLRLIYDSSPSFTRSKEWVISRLAPGEAINIRDRDVQLDPAYLNGLDEAEKGLIKLRLMQGVNQHLVPPSNGSWLTEGQTRNACL
;
A
#
# COMPACT_ATOMS: atom_id res chain seq x y z
N MET A 1 4.69 -7.15 -29.54
CA MET A 1 4.95 -5.74 -29.16
C MET A 1 3.97 -5.41 -28.07
N SER A 2 4.38 -5.65 -26.83
CA SER A 2 3.53 -5.50 -25.64
C SER A 2 3.35 -4.02 -25.38
N SER A 3 2.11 -3.52 -25.50
CA SER A 3 1.74 -2.16 -25.15
C SER A 3 1.65 -2.05 -23.63
N GLU A 4 2.78 -1.82 -22.96
CA GLU A 4 2.80 -1.21 -21.64
C GLU A 4 2.16 0.18 -21.77
N SER A 5 0.92 0.31 -21.32
CA SER A 5 0.28 1.62 -21.20
C SER A 5 1.06 2.37 -20.11
N PRO A 6 1.46 3.63 -20.32
CA PRO A 6 2.16 4.37 -19.27
C PRO A 6 1.26 4.36 -18.04
N ASN A 7 1.80 3.89 -16.92
CA ASN A 7 1.09 3.86 -15.66
C ASN A 7 0.81 5.32 -15.27
N GLU A 8 -0.37 5.84 -15.61
CA GLU A 8 -0.69 7.27 -15.47
C GLU A 8 -0.80 7.68 -14.00
N ILE A 9 -0.72 6.73 -13.06
CA ILE A 9 -0.76 6.95 -11.62
C ILE A 9 0.48 6.36 -10.96
N THR A 10 1.10 7.14 -10.08
CA THR A 10 2.26 6.73 -9.28
C THR A 10 1.89 6.57 -7.81
N ILE A 11 2.32 5.48 -7.18
CA ILE A 11 2.25 5.29 -5.72
C ILE A 11 3.68 5.31 -5.19
N ALA A 12 4.04 6.36 -4.46
CA ALA A 12 5.34 6.49 -3.82
C ALA A 12 5.20 6.24 -2.32
N PHE A 13 6.02 5.34 -1.77
CA PHE A 13 5.99 5.02 -0.35
C PHE A 13 7.36 4.64 0.18
N ASP A 14 7.59 4.89 1.46
CA ASP A 14 8.80 4.50 2.18
C ASP A 14 8.46 3.61 3.36
N ILE A 15 9.32 2.64 3.62
CA ILE A 15 9.14 1.68 4.71
C ILE A 15 10.38 1.63 5.60
N ALA A 16 10.19 1.20 6.85
CA ALA A 16 11.30 0.90 7.73
C ALA A 16 12.17 -0.23 7.15
N GLY A 17 13.49 -0.12 7.36
CA GLY A 17 14.46 -1.05 6.79
C GLY A 17 14.34 -2.46 7.35
N CYS A 18 14.23 -2.58 8.68
CA CYS A 18 13.88 -3.83 9.37
C CYS A 18 12.89 -3.50 10.50
N VAL A 19 11.94 -4.40 10.77
CA VAL A 19 10.95 -4.24 11.82
C VAL A 19 10.80 -5.53 12.60
N ASN A 20 11.15 -5.49 13.88
CA ASN A 20 11.06 -6.61 14.80
C ASN A 20 10.12 -6.30 15.97
N TYR A 21 9.99 -7.24 16.91
CA TYR A 21 9.13 -7.07 18.08
C TYR A 21 9.48 -5.83 18.92
N ALA A 22 10.78 -5.54 19.11
CA ALA A 22 11.22 -4.34 19.82
C ALA A 22 10.85 -3.04 19.07
N SER A 23 10.90 -3.06 17.73
CA SER A 23 10.48 -1.92 16.90
C SER A 23 8.99 -1.63 17.08
N TRP A 24 8.16 -2.68 17.13
CA TRP A 24 6.75 -2.56 17.46
C TRP A 24 6.51 -1.99 18.86
N GLN A 25 7.20 -2.50 19.90
CA GLN A 25 7.08 -1.99 21.27
C GLN A 25 7.47 -0.50 21.41
N ASN A 26 8.43 -0.06 20.59
CA ASN A 26 8.89 1.32 20.54
C ASN A 26 8.06 2.21 19.61
N SER A 27 6.95 1.70 19.06
CA SER A 27 6.09 2.43 18.11
C SER A 27 6.85 2.96 16.89
N VAL A 28 7.87 2.22 16.43
CA VAL A 28 8.60 2.56 15.20
C VAL A 28 7.67 2.33 14.00
N PRO A 29 7.36 3.37 13.20
CA PRO A 29 6.42 3.23 12.10
C PRO A 29 7.03 2.39 10.97
N LEU A 30 6.32 1.33 10.58
CA LEU A 30 6.68 0.54 9.40
C LEU A 30 6.50 1.36 8.12
N LEU A 31 5.35 2.01 7.93
CA LEU A 31 5.07 2.85 6.75
C LEU A 31 5.40 4.31 7.08
N ARG A 32 6.49 4.83 6.49
CA ARG A 32 7.05 6.15 6.81
C ARG A 32 6.47 7.26 5.96
N SER A 33 6.30 7.01 4.66
CA SER A 33 5.66 7.92 3.73
C SER A 33 4.73 7.15 2.79
N LEU A 34 3.69 7.85 2.33
CA LEU A 34 2.76 7.34 1.33
C LEU A 34 2.14 8.50 0.57
N GLU A 35 2.32 8.47 -0.74
CA GLU A 35 1.85 9.48 -1.68
C GLU A 35 1.28 8.80 -2.92
N VAL A 36 0.18 9.35 -3.42
CA VAL A 36 -0.42 8.93 -4.70
C VAL A 36 -0.47 10.16 -5.60
N THR A 37 0.04 10.02 -6.82
CA THR A 37 0.14 11.12 -7.78
C THR A 37 -0.57 10.75 -9.07
N ASN A 38 -1.48 11.62 -9.50
CA ASN A 38 -2.17 11.48 -10.78
C ASN A 38 -1.40 12.20 -11.89
N HIS A 39 -0.86 11.45 -12.84
CA HIS A 39 -0.22 11.97 -14.05
C HIS A 39 -1.14 11.91 -15.29
N ALA A 40 -2.35 11.37 -15.15
CA ALA A 40 -3.36 11.36 -16.20
C ALA A 40 -3.85 12.78 -16.49
N SER A 41 -4.44 12.96 -17.67
CA SER A 41 -5.08 14.21 -18.07
C SER A 41 -6.51 14.37 -17.51
N GLU A 42 -7.04 13.33 -16.86
CA GLU A 42 -8.38 13.29 -16.29
C GLU A 42 -8.38 13.31 -14.76
N THR A 43 -9.47 13.83 -14.19
CA THR A 43 -9.70 13.73 -12.75
C THR A 43 -10.15 12.32 -12.43
N LEU A 44 -9.51 11.69 -11.46
CA LEU A 44 -9.94 10.41 -10.93
C LEU A 44 -10.76 10.60 -9.66
N GLU A 45 -11.84 9.83 -9.55
CA GLU A 45 -12.75 9.85 -8.41
C GLU A 45 -13.00 8.43 -7.91
N ASP A 46 -13.47 8.29 -6.68
CA ASP A 46 -13.77 7.02 -6.02
C ASP A 46 -12.58 6.04 -6.03
N LEU A 47 -11.41 6.55 -5.64
CA LEU A 47 -10.19 5.78 -5.58
C LEU A 47 -10.05 5.04 -4.25
N ARG A 48 -9.53 3.82 -4.31
CA ARG A 48 -9.19 3.00 -3.14
C ARG A 48 -7.76 2.50 -3.24
N LEU A 49 -6.95 2.87 -2.26
CA LEU A 49 -5.60 2.37 -2.11
C LEU A 49 -5.60 1.25 -1.09
N ILE A 50 -5.13 0.08 -1.50
CA ILE A 50 -5.12 -1.15 -0.70
C ILE A 50 -3.67 -1.48 -0.36
N TYR A 51 -3.39 -1.69 0.93
CA TYR A 51 -2.14 -2.17 1.48
C TYR A 51 -2.30 -3.59 2.01
N ASP A 52 -1.38 -4.47 1.62
CA ASP A 52 -1.27 -5.84 2.13
C ASP A 52 0.20 -6.22 2.36
N SER A 53 0.42 -7.27 3.15
CA SER A 53 1.70 -7.92 3.32
C SER A 53 1.65 -9.43 3.05
N SER A 54 2.75 -9.98 2.55
CA SER A 54 2.99 -11.41 2.40
C SER A 54 4.40 -11.75 2.89
N PRO A 55 4.58 -12.53 3.96
CA PRO A 55 3.55 -13.09 4.85
C PRO A 55 2.67 -12.01 5.50
N SER A 56 1.53 -12.36 6.08
CA SER A 56 0.58 -11.39 6.67
C SER A 56 1.04 -10.90 8.05
N PHE A 57 2.27 -10.38 8.14
CA PHE A 57 2.86 -9.81 9.35
C PHE A 57 2.29 -8.43 9.71
N THR A 58 1.44 -7.87 8.84
CA THR A 58 0.59 -6.70 9.11
C THR A 58 -0.86 -6.96 8.75
N ARG A 59 -1.77 -6.22 9.39
CA ARG A 59 -3.16 -6.15 8.92
C ARG A 59 -3.24 -5.39 7.60
N SER A 60 -4.05 -5.92 6.68
CA SER A 60 -4.46 -5.20 5.48
C SER A 60 -5.13 -3.87 5.86
N LYS A 61 -4.86 -2.84 5.07
CA LYS A 61 -5.42 -1.50 5.27
C LYS A 61 -5.90 -0.91 3.96
N GLU A 62 -6.95 -0.12 4.02
CA GLU A 62 -7.53 0.56 2.86
C GLU A 62 -7.65 2.06 3.15
N TRP A 63 -7.30 2.88 2.16
CA TRP A 63 -7.57 4.32 2.17
C TRP A 63 -8.51 4.68 1.03
N VAL A 64 -9.54 5.45 1.36
CA VAL A 64 -10.46 6.02 0.37
C VAL A 64 -9.95 7.41 -0.01
N ILE A 65 -9.78 7.63 -1.31
CA ILE A 65 -9.39 8.91 -1.90
C ILE A 65 -10.56 9.35 -2.78
N SER A 66 -11.30 10.37 -2.33
CA SER A 66 -12.54 10.79 -3.02
C SER A 66 -12.28 11.33 -4.42
N ARG A 67 -11.19 12.09 -4.59
CA ARG A 67 -10.88 12.78 -5.84
C ARG A 67 -9.38 13.05 -5.92
N LEU A 68 -8.81 12.93 -7.12
CA LEU A 68 -7.43 13.25 -7.45
C LEU A 68 -7.37 13.90 -8.85
N ALA A 69 -7.13 15.21 -8.90
CA ALA A 69 -7.10 15.98 -10.14
C ALA A 69 -5.84 15.69 -10.98
N PRO A 70 -5.84 16.04 -12.28
CA PRO A 70 -4.66 15.94 -13.14
C PRO A 70 -3.45 16.67 -12.53
N GLY A 71 -2.32 15.98 -12.40
CA GLY A 71 -1.10 16.51 -11.80
C GLY A 71 -1.12 16.64 -10.28
N GLU A 72 -2.21 16.25 -9.60
CA GLU A 72 -2.33 16.34 -8.16
C GLU A 72 -1.59 15.18 -7.46
N ALA A 73 -0.92 15.50 -6.36
CA ALA A 73 -0.32 14.54 -5.44
C ALA A 73 -0.97 14.64 -4.07
N ILE A 74 -1.45 13.51 -3.54
CA ILE A 74 -2.03 13.42 -2.21
C ILE A 74 -1.10 12.69 -1.25
N ASN A 75 -0.71 13.35 -0.17
CA ASN A 75 0.04 12.73 0.91
C ASN A 75 -0.92 12.08 1.92
N ILE A 76 -0.86 10.75 2.03
CA ILE A 76 -1.69 10.00 2.97
C ILE A 76 -1.05 10.06 4.35
N ARG A 77 -1.74 10.71 5.29
CA ARG A 77 -1.24 10.93 6.66
C ARG A 77 -1.51 9.76 7.60
N ASP A 78 -2.61 9.04 7.41
CA ASP A 78 -2.99 7.88 8.24
C ASP A 78 -2.17 6.63 7.86
N ARG A 79 -0.88 6.64 8.19
CA ARG A 79 0.07 5.56 7.84
C ARG A 79 0.23 4.51 8.93
N ASP A 80 -0.66 4.50 9.92
CA ASP A 80 -0.63 3.50 10.99
C ASP A 80 -1.11 2.14 10.44
N VAL A 81 -0.13 1.31 10.06
CA VAL A 81 -0.34 -0.08 9.65
C VAL A 81 -0.02 -0.99 10.84
N GLN A 82 -1.00 -1.79 11.25
CA GLN A 82 -0.85 -2.61 12.46
C GLN A 82 0.00 -3.84 12.15
N LEU A 83 1.18 -3.92 12.78
CA LEU A 83 1.98 -5.13 12.84
C LEU A 83 1.28 -6.18 13.70
N ASP A 84 1.46 -7.46 13.35
CA ASP A 84 1.04 -8.58 14.18
C ASP A 84 2.15 -8.90 15.20
N PRO A 85 1.95 -8.61 16.50
CA PRO A 85 2.97 -8.84 17.51
C PRO A 85 3.24 -10.33 17.74
N ALA A 86 2.24 -11.20 17.53
CA ALA A 86 2.40 -12.64 17.66
C ALA A 86 3.26 -13.18 16.52
N TYR A 87 3.08 -12.65 15.30
CA TYR A 87 3.95 -12.96 14.17
C TYR A 87 5.40 -12.58 14.47
N LEU A 88 5.65 -11.33 14.87
CA LEU A 88 7.00 -10.83 15.16
C LEU A 88 7.66 -11.57 16.32
N ASN A 89 6.90 -11.98 17.33
CA ASN A 89 7.42 -12.75 18.46
C ASN A 89 7.73 -14.22 18.11
N GLY A 90 7.15 -14.74 17.02
CA GLY A 90 7.39 -16.08 16.52
C GLY A 90 8.56 -16.22 15.55
N LEU A 91 9.27 -15.12 15.25
CA LEU A 91 10.43 -15.12 14.37
C LEU A 91 11.66 -15.63 15.13
N ASP A 92 12.13 -16.83 14.77
CA ASP A 92 13.40 -17.38 15.28
C ASP A 92 14.62 -16.78 14.53
N GLU A 93 14.42 -16.36 13.28
CA GLU A 93 15.42 -15.74 12.41
C GLU A 93 14.81 -14.58 11.61
N ALA A 94 15.67 -13.70 11.10
CA ALA A 94 15.21 -12.61 10.25
C ALA A 94 14.69 -13.14 8.91
N GLU A 95 13.55 -12.64 8.45
CA GLU A 95 12.93 -13.07 7.22
C GLU A 95 12.52 -11.90 6.31
N LYS A 96 12.08 -12.24 5.10
CA LYS A 96 11.64 -11.26 4.10
C LYS A 96 10.13 -11.21 4.04
N GLY A 97 9.57 -10.06 4.43
CA GLY A 97 8.20 -9.68 4.14
C GLY A 97 8.08 -8.90 2.84
N LEU A 98 7.01 -9.11 2.09
CA LEU A 98 6.67 -8.32 0.91
C LEU A 98 5.47 -7.43 1.24
N ILE A 99 5.64 -6.13 1.13
CA ILE A 99 4.54 -5.15 1.18
C ILE A 99 4.06 -4.92 -0.24
N LYS A 100 2.74 -4.87 -0.44
CA LYS A 100 2.10 -4.58 -1.72
C LYS A 100 1.05 -3.50 -1.54
N LEU A 101 1.15 -2.45 -2.35
CA LEU A 101 0.18 -1.38 -2.49
C LEU A 101 -0.48 -1.44 -3.87
N ARG A 102 -1.80 -1.30 -3.93
CA ARG A 102 -2.54 -1.32 -5.19
C ARG A 102 -3.63 -0.26 -5.18
N LEU A 103 -3.79 0.48 -6.27
CA LEU A 103 -4.85 1.46 -6.43
C LEU A 103 -5.93 0.94 -7.37
N MET A 104 -7.18 1.15 -6.99
CA MET A 104 -8.36 0.83 -7.80
C MET A 104 -9.29 2.03 -7.90
N GLN A 105 -10.05 2.07 -8.99
CA GLN A 105 -11.17 2.97 -9.15
C GLN A 105 -12.49 2.22 -8.98
N GLY A 106 -13.40 2.76 -8.18
CA GLY A 106 -14.78 2.29 -8.08
C GLY A 106 -15.33 2.15 -6.65
N VAL A 107 -16.66 2.03 -6.60
CA VAL A 107 -17.44 1.88 -5.37
C VAL A 107 -17.78 0.40 -5.13
N ASN A 108 -17.42 -0.12 -3.93
CA ASN A 108 -17.90 -1.40 -3.33
C ASN A 108 -17.32 -2.71 -3.93
N GLN A 109 -16.90 -3.77 -3.19
CA GLN A 109 -17.09 -4.22 -1.80
C GLN A 109 -15.88 -5.07 -1.32
N HIS A 110 -15.54 -4.97 -0.04
CA HIS A 110 -14.93 -6.00 0.83
C HIS A 110 -13.76 -6.83 0.29
N LEU A 111 -12.52 -6.59 0.75
CA LEU A 111 -11.33 -7.49 0.90
C LEU A 111 -11.14 -8.68 -0.09
N VAL A 112 -11.72 -8.63 -1.27
CA VAL A 112 -11.70 -9.66 -2.31
C VAL A 112 -11.30 -8.94 -3.60
N PRO A 113 -10.35 -9.48 -4.39
CA PRO A 113 -10.01 -8.90 -5.68
C PRO A 113 -11.29 -8.74 -6.52
N PRO A 114 -11.42 -7.62 -7.26
CA PRO A 114 -12.66 -7.26 -7.91
C PRO A 114 -13.15 -8.32 -8.90
N SER A 115 -14.45 -8.60 -8.86
CA SER A 115 -15.18 -9.11 -10.01
C SER A 115 -15.55 -7.99 -11.01
N ASN A 116 -15.62 -6.72 -10.58
CA ASN A 116 -16.09 -5.58 -11.41
C ASN A 116 -15.26 -4.27 -11.35
N GLY A 117 -14.24 -4.16 -10.50
CA GLY A 117 -13.33 -3.00 -10.42
C GLY A 117 -12.02 -3.24 -11.21
N SER A 118 -11.51 -2.19 -11.87
CA SER A 118 -10.25 -2.25 -12.61
C SER A 118 -9.09 -1.70 -11.77
N TRP A 119 -7.96 -2.40 -11.76
CA TRP A 119 -6.72 -1.87 -11.17
C TRP A 119 -6.21 -0.72 -12.01
N LEU A 120 -5.95 0.42 -11.37
CA LEU A 120 -5.38 1.59 -12.04
C LEU A 120 -3.86 1.52 -12.13
N THR A 121 -3.22 0.73 -11.26
CA THR A 121 -1.77 0.54 -11.30
C THR A 121 -1.42 -0.93 -11.18
N GLU A 122 -0.30 -1.31 -11.79
CA GLU A 122 0.43 -2.49 -11.34
C GLU A 122 0.84 -2.29 -9.87
N GLY A 123 0.57 -3.28 -9.03
CA GLY A 123 0.76 -3.16 -7.59
C GLY A 123 2.22 -2.87 -7.24
N GLN A 124 2.47 -1.76 -6.55
CA GLN A 124 3.80 -1.37 -6.13
C GLN A 124 4.23 -2.20 -4.91
N THR A 125 5.42 -2.79 -4.98
CA THR A 125 5.92 -3.67 -3.92
C THR A 125 7.24 -3.23 -3.33
N ARG A 126 7.43 -3.44 -2.03
CA ARG A 126 8.73 -3.26 -1.34
C ARG A 126 8.97 -4.39 -0.35
N ASN A 127 10.23 -4.82 -0.24
CA ASN A 127 10.65 -5.80 0.74
C ASN A 127 10.85 -5.14 2.11
N ALA A 128 10.21 -5.68 3.12
CA ALA A 128 10.51 -5.42 4.51
C ALA A 128 11.39 -6.56 5.06
N CYS A 129 12.40 -6.21 5.82
CA CYS A 129 13.08 -7.17 6.69
C CYS A 129 12.30 -7.26 8.01
N LEU A 130 12.04 -8.47 8.47
CA LEU A 130 11.34 -8.76 9.72
C LEU A 130 12.33 -9.38 10.71
#